data_AF-A0A836E8D7-F1
#
_entry.id   AF-A0A836E8D7-F1
#
_cell.length_a   1.000
_cell.length_b   1.000
_cell.length_c   1.000
_cell.angle_alpha   90.00
_cell.angle_beta   90.00
_cell.angle_gamma   90.00
#
_symmetry.space_group_name_H-M   'P 1'
#
loop_
_entity.id
_entity.type
_entity.pdbx_description
1 polymer ?
#
loop_
_entity_poly.entity_id
_entity_poly.type
_entity_poly.pdbx_seq_one_letter_code
_entity_poly.pdbx_strand_id
1 'polypeptide(L)'
;MNLPRALIVSTKEGKAKEIAESIGAKRLSEEDKIVDYLWNIDNKYYTSQILVRAVENLSHKLPVEEVDALIVYHDPQADKLDQELEQLTSLATSLTAAEVLLFSCRAISDSPLRDKVLHWCLHYKFELVELEQTGDSECDTEGNKYGIERIIEALHAHMWSNIVLKDKSCMGQASEVNEIEEQFENIRLTRDPMETLRMQDVLDGIMGDENADFGELYGQLMAMKEHAASLPTNERRLVAEQVVTAFWKAMGGDLLEIED
;
A
#
# COMPACT_ATOMS: atom_id res chain seq x y z
N MET A 1 -3.18 -24.98 6.52
CA MET A 1 -2.42 -23.81 6.04
C MET A 1 -2.58 -22.74 7.09
N ASN A 2 -1.49 -22.17 7.60
CA ASN A 2 -1.60 -21.04 8.52
C ASN A 2 -2.01 -19.82 7.70
N LEU A 3 -3.14 -19.21 8.05
CA LEU A 3 -3.56 -17.93 7.49
C LEU A 3 -2.73 -16.81 8.13
N PRO A 4 -2.41 -15.72 7.42
CA PRO A 4 -1.85 -14.53 8.05
C PRO A 4 -2.84 -13.94 9.07
N ARG A 5 -2.30 -13.16 10.00
CA ARG A 5 -3.01 -12.79 11.24
C ARG A 5 -2.97 -11.29 11.48
N ALA A 6 -4.16 -10.74 11.74
CA ALA A 6 -4.30 -9.41 12.30
C ALA A 6 -4.79 -9.51 13.74
N LEU A 7 -4.15 -8.79 14.65
CA LEU A 7 -4.55 -8.70 16.05
C LEU A 7 -5.18 -7.33 16.32
N ILE A 8 -6.40 -7.33 16.84
CA ILE A 8 -7.09 -6.13 17.32
C ILE A 8 -7.13 -6.19 18.84
N VAL A 9 -6.50 -5.23 19.50
CA VAL A 9 -6.52 -5.13 20.97
C VAL A 9 -7.21 -3.85 21.39
N SER A 10 -8.19 -3.96 22.29
CA SER A 10 -8.87 -2.80 22.84
C SER A 10 -8.72 -2.69 24.34
N THR A 11 -8.49 -1.47 24.81
CA THR A 11 -8.58 -1.09 26.24
C THR A 11 -10.01 -0.81 26.70
N LYS A 12 -10.95 -0.72 25.75
CA LYS A 12 -12.37 -0.45 25.99
C LYS A 12 -13.21 -1.63 25.54
N GLU A 13 -13.98 -2.19 26.47
CA GLU A 13 -14.80 -3.37 26.21
C GLU A 13 -15.74 -3.18 25.03
N GLY A 14 -15.70 -4.15 24.10
CA GLY A 14 -16.55 -4.25 22.93
C GLY A 14 -15.96 -3.59 21.68
N LYS A 15 -14.97 -2.71 21.82
CA LYS A 15 -14.41 -1.97 20.67
C LYS A 15 -13.55 -2.83 19.76
N ALA A 16 -12.83 -3.84 20.28
CA ALA A 16 -12.08 -4.73 19.40
C ALA A 16 -13.02 -5.53 18.49
N LYS A 17 -14.13 -6.03 19.05
CA LYS A 17 -15.19 -6.72 18.30
C LYS A 17 -15.87 -5.79 17.29
N GLU A 18 -16.21 -4.57 17.70
CA GLU A 18 -16.83 -3.58 16.82
C GLU A 18 -15.96 -3.26 15.60
N ILE A 19 -14.65 -3.07 15.80
CA ILE A 19 -13.71 -2.82 14.69
C ILE A 19 -13.64 -4.03 13.76
N ALA A 20 -13.49 -5.25 14.31
CA ALA A 20 -13.44 -6.48 13.52
C ALA A 20 -14.71 -6.66 12.64
N GLU A 21 -15.88 -6.39 13.21
CA GLU A 21 -17.16 -6.50 12.52
C GLU A 21 -17.31 -5.37 11.48
N SER A 22 -16.85 -4.15 11.80
CA SER A 22 -16.94 -2.99 10.92
C SER A 22 -16.03 -3.07 9.69
N ILE A 23 -14.86 -3.74 9.79
CA ILE A 23 -14.03 -4.04 8.61
C ILE A 23 -14.64 -5.15 7.72
N GLY A 24 -15.74 -5.77 8.15
CA GLY A 24 -16.44 -6.83 7.43
C GLY A 24 -15.95 -8.24 7.73
N ALA A 25 -15.21 -8.45 8.83
CA ALA A 25 -14.77 -9.78 9.24
C ALA A 25 -15.95 -10.60 9.79
N LYS A 26 -15.99 -11.89 9.44
CA LYS A 26 -17.05 -12.82 9.85
C LYS A 26 -16.61 -13.60 11.08
N ARG A 27 -17.41 -13.56 12.15
CA ARG A 27 -17.11 -14.27 13.39
C ARG A 27 -17.00 -15.78 13.17
N LEU A 28 -15.97 -16.41 13.73
CA LEU A 28 -15.72 -17.86 13.69
C LEU A 28 -15.97 -18.53 15.05
N SER A 29 -15.32 -18.04 16.10
CA SER A 29 -15.34 -18.63 17.45
C SER A 29 -15.05 -17.58 18.53
N GLU A 30 -15.39 -17.90 19.77
CA GLU A 30 -15.15 -17.05 20.94
C GLU A 30 -14.72 -17.93 22.12
N GLU A 31 -13.54 -17.64 22.68
CA GLU A 31 -12.94 -18.33 23.82
C GLU A 31 -12.29 -17.31 24.76
N ASP A 32 -12.57 -17.34 26.06
CA ASP A 32 -11.90 -16.52 27.08
C ASP A 32 -11.74 -15.02 26.75
N LYS A 33 -12.79 -14.41 26.17
CA LYS A 33 -12.85 -13.00 25.69
C LYS A 33 -11.97 -12.68 24.47
N ILE A 34 -11.40 -13.69 23.87
CA ILE A 34 -10.76 -13.66 22.56
C ILE A 34 -11.81 -14.11 21.54
N VAL A 35 -12.00 -13.32 20.49
CA VAL A 35 -12.93 -13.67 19.41
C VAL A 35 -12.15 -13.74 18.11
N ASP A 36 -12.25 -14.86 17.43
CA ASP A 36 -11.62 -15.08 16.14
C ASP A 36 -12.63 -14.82 15.02
N TYR A 37 -12.17 -14.12 13.99
CA TYR A 37 -12.92 -13.75 12.81
C TYR A 37 -12.14 -14.16 11.55
N LEU A 38 -12.87 -14.48 10.48
CA LEU A 38 -12.34 -14.65 9.14
C LEU A 38 -12.67 -13.41 8.31
N TRP A 39 -11.65 -12.70 7.87
CA TRP A 39 -11.82 -11.61 6.93
C TRP A 39 -11.36 -12.05 5.55
N ASN A 40 -12.24 -11.91 4.56
CA ASN A 40 -11.91 -12.18 3.17
C ASN A 40 -11.71 -10.82 2.48
N ILE A 41 -10.44 -10.47 2.22
CA ILE A 41 -10.15 -9.35 1.34
C ILE A 41 -10.50 -9.78 -0.07
N ASP A 42 -11.32 -8.98 -0.73
CA ASP A 42 -11.72 -9.17 -2.11
C ASP A 42 -11.78 -7.79 -2.78
N ASN A 43 -10.63 -7.28 -3.24
CA ASN A 43 -10.51 -5.96 -3.84
C ASN A 43 -10.29 -6.04 -5.36
N LYS A 44 -10.05 -4.90 -6.04
CA LYS A 44 -9.87 -4.85 -7.51
C LYS A 44 -8.69 -5.69 -8.03
N TYR A 45 -7.70 -5.95 -7.17
CA TYR A 45 -6.40 -6.50 -7.56
C TYR A 45 -6.19 -7.93 -7.09
N TYR A 46 -6.70 -8.29 -5.90
CA TYR A 46 -6.45 -9.59 -5.31
C TYR A 46 -7.57 -10.05 -4.38
N THR A 47 -7.51 -11.34 -4.05
CA THR A 47 -8.23 -11.95 -2.93
C THR A 47 -7.25 -12.50 -1.90
N SER A 48 -7.59 -12.40 -0.62
CA SER A 48 -6.80 -12.96 0.49
C SER A 48 -7.71 -13.33 1.66
N GLN A 49 -7.30 -14.29 2.47
CA GLN A 49 -8.01 -14.69 3.69
C GLN A 49 -7.14 -14.43 4.92
N ILE A 50 -7.66 -13.67 5.87
CA ILE A 50 -6.93 -13.24 7.06
C ILE A 50 -7.70 -13.70 8.29
N LEU A 51 -6.97 -14.26 9.26
CA LEU A 51 -7.51 -14.52 10.59
C LEU A 51 -7.38 -13.25 11.41
N VAL A 52 -8.51 -12.66 11.79
CA VAL A 52 -8.56 -11.46 12.64
C VAL A 52 -8.92 -11.89 14.05
N ARG A 53 -8.04 -11.62 15.01
CA ARG A 53 -8.25 -11.92 16.42
C ARG A 53 -8.57 -10.65 17.18
N ALA A 54 -9.73 -10.56 17.79
CA ALA A 54 -10.13 -9.45 18.65
C ALA A 54 -9.95 -9.83 20.12
N VAL A 55 -9.20 -9.00 20.86
CA VAL A 55 -8.91 -9.20 22.29
C VAL A 55 -9.32 -7.97 23.07
N GLU A 56 -10.21 -8.18 24.02
CA GLU A 56 -10.68 -7.15 24.95
C GLU A 56 -9.82 -7.18 26.23
N ASN A 57 -9.29 -6.03 26.63
CA ASN A 57 -8.38 -5.83 27.77
C ASN A 57 -6.99 -6.48 27.59
N LEU A 58 -5.95 -5.66 27.72
CA LEU A 58 -4.52 -6.02 27.60
C LEU A 58 -4.01 -7.02 28.66
N SER A 59 -4.80 -7.33 29.68
CA SER A 59 -4.42 -8.20 30.79
C SER A 59 -4.47 -9.69 30.46
N HIS A 60 -5.06 -10.06 29.32
CA HIS A 60 -5.06 -11.44 28.83
C HIS A 60 -3.72 -11.77 28.17
N LYS A 61 -3.14 -12.93 28.50
CA LYS A 61 -1.94 -13.43 27.80
C LYS A 61 -2.28 -13.63 26.34
N LEU A 62 -1.75 -12.76 25.49
CA LEU A 62 -1.83 -12.95 24.06
C LEU A 62 -1.02 -14.20 23.69
N PRO A 63 -1.60 -15.15 22.94
CA PRO A 63 -0.82 -16.23 22.39
C PRO A 63 0.24 -15.63 21.46
N VAL A 64 1.51 -16.03 21.67
CA VAL A 64 2.68 -15.59 20.91
C VAL A 64 2.66 -16.26 19.54
N GLU A 65 1.65 -15.91 18.76
CA GLU A 65 1.55 -16.28 17.37
C GLU A 65 2.13 -15.13 16.53
N GLU A 66 2.74 -15.44 15.39
CA GLU A 66 3.16 -14.42 14.44
C GLU A 66 1.93 -13.63 13.98
N VAL A 67 2.00 -12.31 14.15
CA VAL A 67 0.98 -11.33 13.79
C VAL A 67 1.60 -10.43 12.74
N ASP A 68 0.94 -10.30 11.59
CA ASP A 68 1.38 -9.45 10.47
C ASP A 68 0.88 -8.01 10.64
N ALA A 69 -0.26 -7.82 11.31
CA ALA A 69 -0.87 -6.51 11.56
C ALA A 69 -1.39 -6.37 12.98
N LEU A 70 -1.09 -5.24 13.65
CA LEU A 70 -1.59 -4.89 14.98
C LEU A 70 -2.43 -3.61 14.90
N ILE A 71 -3.68 -3.71 15.33
CA ILE A 71 -4.58 -2.58 15.54
C ILE A 71 -4.84 -2.45 17.03
N VAL A 72 -4.50 -1.31 17.61
CA VAL A 72 -4.81 -0.97 19.01
C VAL A 72 -5.97 0.00 19.02
N TYR A 73 -6.97 -0.23 19.89
CA TYR A 73 -7.97 0.78 20.23
C TYR A 73 -7.76 1.26 21.66
N HIS A 74 -7.55 2.57 21.80
CA HIS A 74 -7.42 3.22 23.10
C HIS A 74 -7.91 4.66 23.05
N ASP A 75 -8.75 5.05 24.00
CA ASP A 75 -9.22 6.43 24.16
C ASP A 75 -8.31 7.15 25.18
N PRO A 76 -7.27 7.88 24.76
CA PRO A 76 -6.26 8.42 25.66
C PRO A 76 -6.86 9.38 26.69
N GLN A 77 -6.45 9.24 27.95
CA GLN A 77 -6.84 10.14 29.03
C GLN A 77 -5.62 10.88 29.58
N ALA A 78 -5.73 12.21 29.75
CA ALA A 78 -4.59 13.05 30.15
C ALA A 78 -3.99 12.67 31.51
N ASP A 79 -4.77 12.09 32.42
CA ASP A 79 -4.35 11.70 33.77
C ASP A 79 -3.59 10.36 33.83
N LYS A 80 -3.75 9.49 32.83
CA LYS A 80 -3.18 8.12 32.82
C LYS A 80 -2.34 7.80 31.60
N LEU A 81 -2.20 8.74 30.68
CA LEU A 81 -1.55 8.55 29.39
C LEU A 81 -0.21 7.81 29.49
N ASP A 82 0.70 8.25 30.37
CA ASP A 82 2.04 7.67 30.45
C ASP A 82 1.99 6.18 30.84
N GLN A 83 1.13 5.81 31.79
CA GLN A 83 0.94 4.42 32.21
C GLN A 83 0.30 3.57 31.11
N GLU A 84 -0.66 4.13 30.38
CA GLU A 84 -1.37 3.45 29.29
C GLU A 84 -0.43 3.22 28.09
N LEU A 85 0.36 4.23 27.72
CA LEU A 85 1.36 4.13 26.67
C LEU A 85 2.49 3.16 27.01
N GLU A 86 2.88 3.03 28.29
CA GLU A 86 3.86 2.04 28.74
C GLU A 86 3.34 0.60 28.57
N GLN A 87 2.07 0.36 28.87
CA GLN A 87 1.44 -0.94 28.62
C GLN A 87 1.40 -1.28 27.13
N LEU A 88 1.04 -0.30 26.28
CA LEU A 88 1.03 -0.47 24.83
C LEU A 88 2.43 -0.65 24.24
N THR A 89 3.44 -0.03 24.86
CA THR A 89 4.86 -0.21 24.49
C THR A 89 5.29 -1.67 24.70
N SER A 90 4.91 -2.28 25.84
CA SER A 90 5.20 -3.69 26.10
C SER A 90 4.54 -4.61 25.06
N LEU A 91 3.33 -4.26 24.61
CA LEU A 91 2.65 -5.00 23.55
C LEU A 91 3.37 -4.85 22.21
N ALA A 92 3.62 -3.61 21.77
CA ALA A 92 4.25 -3.31 20.49
C ALA A 92 5.64 -3.97 20.35
N THR A 93 6.44 -3.92 21.42
CA THR A 93 7.77 -4.52 21.44
C THR A 93 7.76 -6.05 21.45
N SER A 94 6.66 -6.67 21.90
CA SER A 94 6.50 -8.13 21.86
C SER A 94 6.15 -8.68 20.49
N LEU A 95 5.61 -7.85 19.59
CA LEU A 95 5.09 -8.23 18.28
C LEU A 95 6.00 -7.72 17.16
N THR A 96 7.21 -8.28 17.06
CA THR A 96 8.25 -7.82 16.13
C THR A 96 7.98 -8.13 14.65
N ALA A 97 7.05 -9.05 14.37
CA ALA A 97 6.69 -9.46 13.01
C ALA A 97 5.63 -8.56 12.36
N ALA A 98 4.94 -7.72 13.14
CA ALA A 98 3.86 -6.90 12.62
C ALA A 98 4.44 -5.75 11.79
N GLU A 99 4.02 -5.68 10.52
CA GLU A 99 4.44 -4.64 9.58
C GLU A 99 3.43 -3.49 9.51
N VAL A 100 2.15 -3.79 9.78
CA VAL A 100 1.08 -2.79 9.85
C VAL A 100 0.75 -2.52 11.32
N LEU A 101 0.99 -1.30 11.78
CA LEU A 101 0.75 -0.88 13.16
C LEU A 101 -0.21 0.32 13.16
N LEU A 102 -1.42 0.13 13.68
CA LEU A 102 -2.47 1.16 13.70
C LEU A 102 -2.90 1.46 15.14
N PHE A 103 -2.81 2.72 15.55
CA PHE A 103 -3.34 3.20 16.82
C PHE A 103 -4.65 3.91 16.52
N SER A 104 -5.75 3.33 16.99
CA SER A 104 -7.09 3.86 16.79
C SER A 104 -7.66 4.41 18.09
N CYS A 105 -8.40 5.51 17.99
CA CYS A 105 -9.10 6.13 19.12
C CYS A 105 -10.38 6.81 18.60
N ARG A 106 -11.26 7.23 19.51
CA ARG A 106 -12.47 7.95 19.09
C ARG A 106 -12.16 9.25 18.35
N ALA A 107 -11.63 10.23 19.07
CA ALA A 107 -11.12 11.50 18.56
C ALA A 107 -10.31 12.17 19.69
N ILE A 108 -9.30 12.95 19.35
CA ILE A 108 -8.47 13.66 20.35
C ILE A 108 -8.63 15.17 20.17
N SER A 109 -9.52 15.77 20.97
CA SER A 109 -9.77 17.22 20.90
C SER A 109 -8.70 18.07 21.59
N ASP A 110 -7.94 17.50 22.53
CA ASP A 110 -6.91 18.21 23.28
C ASP A 110 -5.57 18.18 22.54
N SER A 111 -5.13 19.34 22.06
CA SER A 111 -3.91 19.52 21.26
C SER A 111 -2.63 18.96 21.92
N PRO A 112 -2.28 19.31 23.17
CA PRO A 112 -1.11 18.74 23.85
C PRO A 112 -1.21 17.22 24.07
N LEU A 113 -2.41 16.69 24.33
CA LEU A 113 -2.63 15.24 24.44
C LEU A 113 -2.39 14.57 23.08
N ARG A 114 -2.92 15.15 22.01
CA ARG A 114 -2.74 14.67 20.63
C ARG A 114 -1.27 14.62 20.24
N ASP A 115 -0.51 15.66 20.54
CA ASP A 115 0.92 15.73 20.22
C ASP A 115 1.72 14.63 20.92
N LYS A 116 1.40 14.34 22.19
CA LYS A 116 2.04 13.23 22.93
C LYS A 116 1.71 11.87 22.32
N VAL A 117 0.44 11.63 21.99
CA VAL A 117 0.00 10.38 21.35
C VAL A 117 0.66 10.21 19.98
N LEU A 118 0.71 11.26 19.17
CA LEU A 118 1.38 11.27 17.87
C LEU A 118 2.88 10.97 18.00
N HIS A 119 3.56 11.61 18.94
CA HIS A 119 4.98 11.35 19.18
C HIS A 119 5.23 9.88 19.57
N TRP A 120 4.38 9.32 20.43
CA TRP A 120 4.44 7.90 20.77
C TRP A 120 4.19 7.02 19.55
N CYS A 121 3.18 7.33 18.75
CA CYS A 121 2.85 6.57 17.54
C CYS A 121 4.04 6.56 16.57
N LEU A 122 4.63 7.72 16.28
CA LEU A 122 5.81 7.84 15.41
C LEU A 122 7.00 7.03 15.93
N HIS A 123 7.25 7.08 17.24
CA HIS A 123 8.36 6.34 17.86
C HIS A 123 8.21 4.81 17.69
N TYR A 124 6.99 4.29 17.82
CA TYR A 124 6.70 2.86 17.65
C TYR A 124 6.16 2.51 16.25
N LYS A 125 6.24 3.43 15.29
CA LYS A 125 5.79 3.29 13.90
C LYS A 125 4.30 2.97 13.74
N PHE A 126 3.48 3.36 14.71
CA PHE A 126 2.04 3.35 14.56
C PHE A 126 1.57 4.53 13.71
N GLU A 127 0.56 4.27 12.90
CA GLU A 127 -0.28 5.31 12.31
C GLU A 127 -1.46 5.63 13.24
N LEU A 128 -1.71 6.90 13.52
CA LEU A 128 -2.87 7.34 14.30
C LEU A 128 -4.12 7.41 13.41
N VAL A 129 -5.18 6.72 13.81
CA VAL A 129 -6.49 6.71 13.15
C VAL A 129 -7.58 7.15 14.12
N GLU A 130 -8.12 8.35 13.94
CA GLU A 130 -9.28 8.84 14.68
C GLU A 130 -10.56 8.33 14.02
N LEU A 131 -11.43 7.65 14.78
CA LEU A 131 -12.66 7.01 14.25
C LEU A 131 -13.81 8.01 14.02
N GLU A 132 -13.86 9.07 14.80
CA GLU A 132 -14.81 10.18 14.67
C GLU A 132 -14.11 11.41 14.10
N GLN A 133 -14.78 12.16 13.22
CA GLN A 133 -14.31 13.48 12.80
C GLN A 133 -14.72 14.52 13.85
N THR A 134 -13.75 15.24 14.41
CA THR A 134 -14.00 16.42 15.23
C THR A 134 -13.91 17.70 14.40
N GLY A 135 -15.07 18.28 14.03
CA GLY A 135 -15.19 19.65 13.51
C GLY A 135 -15.10 19.80 11.99
N ASP A 136 -15.55 20.97 11.51
CA ASP A 136 -16.08 21.28 10.17
C ASP A 136 -15.48 20.49 9.00
N SER A 137 -16.40 20.05 8.14
CA SER A 137 -16.20 19.50 6.80
C SER A 137 -15.57 20.52 5.83
N GLU A 138 -14.46 21.15 6.20
CA GLU A 138 -13.38 21.41 5.26
C GLU A 138 -12.70 20.05 5.01
N CYS A 139 -13.51 19.12 4.50
CA CYS A 139 -13.12 17.80 4.06
C CYS A 139 -11.93 18.04 3.14
N ASP A 140 -10.78 17.53 3.57
CA ASP A 140 -9.64 17.26 2.73
C ASP A 140 -10.03 17.24 1.24
N THR A 141 -9.56 18.25 0.52
CA THR A 141 -9.81 18.41 -0.91
C THR A 141 -9.30 17.20 -1.73
N GLU A 142 -8.49 16.33 -1.12
CA GLU A 142 -7.92 15.12 -1.70
C GLU A 142 -8.76 13.85 -1.45
N GLY A 143 -9.82 13.91 -0.64
CA GLY A 143 -10.74 12.78 -0.44
C GLY A 143 -10.16 11.59 0.32
N ASN A 144 -9.17 11.83 1.20
CA ASN A 144 -8.55 10.82 2.06
C ASN A 144 -9.58 10.19 3.00
N LYS A 145 -9.47 8.87 3.17
CA LYS A 145 -10.34 8.10 4.04
C LYS A 145 -9.94 8.23 5.50
N TYR A 146 -10.92 8.13 6.40
CA TYR A 146 -10.74 8.23 7.84
C TYR A 146 -11.43 7.07 8.57
N GLY A 147 -11.17 6.94 9.88
CA GLY A 147 -11.79 5.93 10.73
C GLY A 147 -11.64 4.49 10.21
N ILE A 148 -12.74 3.74 10.19
CA ILE A 148 -12.75 2.34 9.75
C ILE A 148 -12.28 2.17 8.30
N GLU A 149 -12.64 3.10 7.42
CA GLU A 149 -12.23 3.02 6.01
C GLU A 149 -10.71 3.15 5.85
N ARG A 150 -10.08 3.99 6.67
CA ARG A 150 -8.62 4.12 6.70
C ARG A 150 -7.94 2.84 7.19
N ILE A 151 -8.50 2.18 8.21
CA ILE A 151 -8.03 0.87 8.69
C ILE A 151 -8.10 -0.16 7.55
N ILE A 152 -9.23 -0.22 6.83
CA ILE A 152 -9.41 -1.13 5.70
C ILE A 152 -8.37 -0.86 4.62
N GLU A 153 -8.09 0.40 4.27
CA GLU A 153 -7.08 0.74 3.27
C GLU A 153 -5.67 0.31 3.67
N ALA A 154 -5.25 0.61 4.89
CA ALA A 154 -3.94 0.21 5.39
C ALA A 154 -3.78 -1.32 5.31
N LEU A 155 -4.82 -2.07 5.69
CA LEU A 155 -4.82 -3.53 5.61
C LEU A 155 -4.90 -4.05 4.16
N HIS A 156 -5.64 -3.38 3.26
CA HIS A 156 -5.69 -3.73 1.84
C HIS A 156 -4.36 -3.47 1.11
N ALA A 157 -3.58 -2.48 1.55
CA ALA A 157 -2.28 -2.15 0.99
C ALA A 157 -1.17 -3.12 1.42
N HIS A 158 -1.39 -3.88 2.49
CA HIS A 158 -0.42 -4.85 2.99
C HIS A 158 -0.30 -6.06 2.05
N MET A 159 0.93 -6.55 1.88
CA MET A 159 1.25 -7.70 1.04
C MET A 159 1.10 -9.01 1.82
N TRP A 160 -0.14 -9.47 1.97
CA TRP A 160 -0.43 -10.72 2.68
C TRP A 160 0.22 -11.94 2.01
N SER A 161 0.72 -12.87 2.82
CA SER A 161 1.45 -14.06 2.37
C SER A 161 0.64 -15.02 1.49
N ASN A 162 -0.70 -14.92 1.51
CA ASN A 162 -1.63 -15.73 0.74
C ASN A 162 -2.46 -14.93 -0.28
N ILE A 163 -1.91 -13.83 -0.80
CA ILE A 163 -2.50 -13.08 -1.91
C ILE A 163 -2.68 -13.96 -3.15
N VAL A 164 -3.89 -13.94 -3.71
CA VAL A 164 -4.21 -14.50 -5.03
C VAL A 164 -4.60 -13.34 -5.93
N LEU A 165 -3.76 -13.00 -6.90
CA LEU A 165 -4.02 -11.92 -7.85
C LEU A 165 -5.22 -12.28 -8.73
N LYS A 166 -6.07 -11.28 -8.98
CA LYS A 166 -7.14 -11.40 -9.97
C LYS A 166 -6.53 -11.15 -11.34
N ASP A 167 -6.69 -12.12 -12.24
CA ASP A 167 -6.47 -11.88 -13.66
C ASP A 167 -7.49 -10.84 -14.13
N LYS A 168 -7.10 -9.57 -14.14
CA LYS A 168 -7.64 -8.69 -15.16
C LYS A 168 -7.13 -9.29 -16.45
N SER A 169 -8.03 -9.82 -17.27
CA SER A 169 -7.68 -10.23 -18.61
C SER A 169 -6.92 -9.08 -19.28
N CYS A 170 -5.59 -9.21 -19.44
CA CYS A 170 -4.80 -8.49 -20.43
C CYS A 170 -5.22 -8.88 -21.85
N MET A 171 -6.50 -9.21 -22.07
CA MET A 171 -7.05 -9.58 -23.37
C MET A 171 -7.40 -8.35 -24.22
N GLY A 172 -7.34 -7.14 -23.65
CA GLY A 172 -7.29 -5.90 -24.44
C GLY A 172 -5.87 -5.57 -24.90
N GLN A 173 -4.88 -5.75 -24.02
CA GLN A 173 -3.49 -5.34 -24.30
C GLN A 173 -2.68 -6.39 -25.08
N ALA A 174 -3.08 -7.66 -25.15
CA ALA A 174 -2.34 -8.64 -25.96
C ALA A 174 -2.42 -8.35 -27.48
N SER A 175 -3.49 -7.70 -27.96
CA SER A 175 -3.56 -7.26 -29.36
C SER A 175 -2.70 -6.01 -29.59
N GLU A 176 -2.71 -5.05 -28.66
CA GLU A 176 -1.86 -3.86 -28.75
C GLU A 176 -0.38 -4.18 -28.55
N VAL A 177 -0.02 -5.10 -27.67
CA VAL A 177 1.38 -5.55 -27.48
C VAL A 177 1.87 -6.30 -28.71
N ASN A 178 1.05 -7.15 -29.35
CA ASN A 178 1.42 -7.79 -30.63
C ASN A 178 1.52 -6.76 -31.76
N GLU A 179 0.64 -5.76 -31.81
CA GLU A 179 0.73 -4.66 -32.79
C GLU A 179 1.99 -3.81 -32.56
N ILE A 180 2.36 -3.54 -31.30
CA ILE A 180 3.58 -2.82 -30.93
C ILE A 180 4.81 -3.70 -31.24
N GLU A 181 4.80 -4.99 -30.94
CA GLU A 181 5.88 -5.94 -31.26
C GLU A 181 6.10 -6.06 -32.79
N GLU A 182 5.02 -6.08 -33.59
CA GLU A 182 5.11 -5.99 -35.06
C GLU A 182 5.61 -4.62 -35.55
N GLN A 183 5.30 -3.52 -34.86
CA GLN A 183 5.86 -2.19 -35.17
C GLN A 183 7.37 -2.13 -34.87
N PHE A 184 7.84 -2.84 -33.84
CA PHE A 184 9.26 -2.90 -33.46
C PHE A 184 10.07 -3.90 -34.29
N GLU A 185 9.51 -5.04 -34.72
CA GLU A 185 10.15 -6.00 -35.64
C GLU A 185 10.48 -5.39 -37.02
N ASN A 186 9.76 -4.34 -37.41
CA ASN A 186 10.04 -3.59 -38.64
C ASN A 186 11.18 -2.55 -38.50
N ILE A 187 11.67 -2.29 -37.29
CA ILE A 187 12.80 -1.38 -37.04
C ILE A 187 14.10 -2.17 -37.09
N ARG A 188 14.60 -2.43 -38.31
CA ARG A 188 15.99 -2.86 -38.48
C ARG A 188 16.90 -1.67 -38.19
N LEU A 189 17.49 -1.64 -37.00
CA LEU A 189 18.55 -0.69 -36.65
C LEU A 189 19.74 -0.84 -37.61
N THR A 190 19.72 -0.07 -38.68
CA THR A 190 20.90 0.19 -39.50
C THR A 190 21.45 1.56 -39.16
N ARG A 191 22.73 1.75 -39.43
CA ARG A 191 23.60 2.83 -38.92
C ARG A 191 23.27 4.23 -39.47
N ASP A 192 22.03 4.48 -39.90
CA ASP A 192 21.63 5.68 -40.62
C ASP A 192 20.96 6.69 -39.67
N PRO A 193 21.52 7.90 -39.47
CA PRO A 193 20.96 8.93 -38.57
C PRO A 193 19.54 9.39 -38.90
N MET A 194 19.00 9.00 -40.07
CA MET A 194 17.63 9.29 -40.47
C MET A 194 16.58 8.37 -39.78
N GLU A 195 16.98 7.21 -39.26
CA GLU A 195 16.08 6.29 -38.53
C GLU A 195 16.05 6.56 -37.01
N THR A 196 17.12 7.14 -36.44
CA THR A 196 17.12 7.61 -35.04
C THR A 196 16.07 8.69 -34.82
N LEU A 197 15.86 9.57 -35.81
CA LEU A 197 14.76 10.55 -35.79
C LEU A 197 13.39 9.87 -35.74
N ARG A 198 13.21 8.75 -36.46
CA ARG A 198 11.93 8.02 -36.49
C ARG A 198 11.58 7.39 -35.15
N MET A 199 12.57 6.90 -34.40
CA MET A 199 12.31 6.41 -33.04
C MET A 199 11.91 7.55 -32.11
N GLN A 200 12.55 8.72 -32.23
CA GLN A 200 12.17 9.89 -31.44
C GLN A 200 10.76 10.38 -31.78
N ASP A 201 10.38 10.39 -33.06
CA ASP A 201 9.05 10.79 -33.54
C ASP A 201 7.94 9.80 -33.11
N VAL A 202 8.25 8.50 -33.08
CA VAL A 202 7.33 7.46 -32.59
C VAL A 202 7.19 7.55 -31.05
N LEU A 203 8.27 7.82 -30.33
CA LEU A 203 8.25 8.00 -28.88
C LEU A 203 7.50 9.28 -28.46
N ASP A 204 7.71 10.40 -29.18
CA ASP A 204 6.98 11.65 -28.95
C ASP A 204 5.50 11.54 -29.35
N GLY A 205 5.17 10.75 -30.38
CA GLY A 205 3.79 10.50 -30.81
C GLY A 205 2.98 9.59 -29.88
N ILE A 206 3.65 8.69 -29.14
CA ILE A 206 3.02 7.74 -28.21
C ILE A 206 2.99 8.29 -26.77
N MET A 207 4.02 9.05 -26.36
CA MET A 207 4.12 9.61 -25.00
C MET A 207 3.72 11.09 -24.89
N GLY A 208 3.35 11.72 -26.02
CA GLY A 208 2.78 13.07 -26.07
C GLY A 208 1.26 13.12 -25.83
N ASP A 209 0.60 11.98 -25.66
CA ASP A 209 -0.80 11.94 -25.22
C ASP A 209 -0.84 12.08 -23.70
N GLU A 210 -1.48 13.15 -23.23
CA GLU A 210 -1.65 13.51 -21.82
C GLU A 210 -2.44 12.45 -21.00
N ASN A 211 -2.87 11.34 -21.65
CA ASN A 211 -3.69 10.28 -21.08
C ASN A 211 -3.03 8.89 -21.02
N ALA A 212 -1.72 8.74 -21.27
CA ALA A 212 -1.06 7.42 -21.21
C ALA A 212 -1.18 6.81 -19.79
N ASP A 213 -1.81 5.63 -19.67
CA ASP A 213 -1.97 4.93 -18.39
C ASP A 213 -0.62 4.36 -17.93
N PHE A 214 -0.29 4.49 -16.65
CA PHE A 214 1.00 4.07 -16.09
C PHE A 214 1.32 2.59 -16.36
N GLY A 215 0.28 1.76 -16.47
CA GLY A 215 0.42 0.34 -16.86
C GLY A 215 0.99 0.14 -18.27
N GLU A 216 0.64 1.01 -19.22
CA GLU A 216 1.14 0.96 -20.60
C GLU A 216 2.61 1.38 -20.66
N LEU A 217 2.97 2.45 -19.95
CA LEU A 217 4.36 2.91 -19.80
C LEU A 217 5.25 1.83 -19.16
N TYR A 218 4.74 1.11 -18.15
CA TYR A 218 5.47 0.03 -17.51
C TYR A 218 5.66 -1.19 -18.41
N GLY A 219 4.61 -1.58 -19.15
CA GLY A 219 4.69 -2.65 -20.15
C GLY A 219 5.73 -2.35 -21.23
N GLN A 220 5.76 -1.10 -21.71
CA GLN A 220 6.72 -0.62 -22.69
C GLN A 220 8.15 -0.60 -22.15
N LEU A 221 8.36 -0.16 -20.90
CA LEU A 221 9.66 -0.20 -20.23
C LEU A 221 10.22 -1.62 -20.15
N MET A 222 9.36 -2.60 -19.88
CA MET A 222 9.74 -4.01 -19.80
C MET A 222 10.15 -4.57 -21.18
N ALA A 223 9.43 -4.22 -22.25
CA ALA A 223 9.79 -4.58 -23.61
C ALA A 223 11.13 -3.98 -24.04
N MET A 224 11.35 -2.68 -23.76
CA MET A 224 12.62 -2.01 -24.05
C MET A 224 13.80 -2.60 -23.26
N LYS A 225 13.57 -3.00 -22.00
CA LYS A 225 14.57 -3.66 -21.15
C LYS A 225 14.95 -5.03 -21.69
N GLU A 226 13.98 -5.82 -22.17
CA GLU A 226 14.23 -7.12 -22.77
C GLU A 226 15.03 -6.99 -24.07
N HIS A 227 14.69 -6.01 -24.91
CA HIS A 227 15.45 -5.72 -26.13
C HIS A 227 16.88 -5.25 -25.81
N ALA A 228 17.06 -4.36 -24.84
CA ALA A 228 18.38 -3.90 -24.41
C ALA A 228 19.26 -5.04 -23.86
N ALA A 229 18.68 -6.03 -23.20
CA ALA A 229 19.41 -7.20 -22.70
C ALA A 229 20.05 -8.05 -23.82
N SER A 230 19.52 -7.98 -25.04
CA SER A 230 20.03 -8.69 -26.22
C SER A 230 21.24 -8.01 -26.89
N LEU A 231 21.54 -6.75 -26.55
CA LEU A 231 22.57 -5.94 -27.21
C LEU A 231 23.97 -6.04 -26.57
N PRO A 232 25.06 -5.73 -27.29
CA PRO A 232 26.42 -5.61 -26.74
C PRO A 232 26.55 -4.43 -25.75
N THR A 233 27.53 -4.50 -24.83
CA THR A 233 27.65 -3.58 -23.68
C THR A 233 27.78 -2.09 -24.06
N ASN A 234 28.39 -1.77 -25.19
CA ASN A 234 28.53 -0.39 -25.68
C ASN A 234 27.19 0.19 -26.20
N GLU A 235 26.35 -0.65 -26.81
CA GLU A 235 25.05 -0.27 -27.38
C GLU A 235 23.97 -0.19 -26.30
N ARG A 236 24.05 -1.04 -25.28
CA ARG A 236 23.19 -0.98 -24.08
C ARG A 236 23.20 0.39 -23.40
N ARG A 237 24.33 1.09 -23.40
CA ARG A 237 24.46 2.39 -22.75
C ARG A 237 23.65 3.48 -23.47
N LEU A 238 23.64 3.44 -24.80
CA LEU A 238 22.89 4.40 -25.64
C LEU A 238 21.38 4.15 -25.55
N VAL A 239 20.97 2.88 -25.56
CA VAL A 239 19.55 2.52 -25.38
C VAL A 239 19.07 2.90 -23.98
N ALA A 240 19.88 2.67 -22.94
CA ALA A 240 19.53 3.07 -21.58
C ALA A 240 19.36 4.59 -21.44
N GLU A 241 20.23 5.39 -22.07
CA GLU A 241 20.13 6.86 -22.09
C GLU A 241 18.83 7.32 -22.76
N GLN A 242 18.48 6.72 -23.91
CA GLN A 242 17.24 7.03 -24.62
C GLN A 242 15.98 6.65 -23.83
N VAL A 243 15.98 5.47 -23.20
CA VAL A 243 14.88 4.99 -22.35
C VAL A 243 14.67 5.91 -21.15
N VAL A 244 15.74 6.26 -20.45
CA VAL A 244 15.68 7.13 -19.26
C VAL A 244 15.19 8.52 -19.65
N THR A 245 15.71 9.08 -20.74
CA THR A 245 15.30 10.40 -21.24
C THR A 245 13.82 10.43 -21.61
N ALA A 246 13.35 9.39 -22.30
CA ALA A 246 11.95 9.29 -22.70
C ALA A 246 11.02 9.14 -21.48
N PHE A 247 11.40 8.31 -20.51
CA PHE A 247 10.61 8.09 -19.29
C PHE A 247 10.58 9.34 -18.39
N TRP A 248 11.69 10.07 -18.28
CA TRP A 248 11.76 11.32 -17.52
C TRP A 248 10.81 12.38 -18.09
N LYS A 249 10.81 12.56 -19.41
CA LYS A 249 9.86 13.44 -20.09
C LYS A 249 8.41 13.03 -19.86
N ALA A 250 8.10 11.74 -19.92
CA ALA A 250 6.75 11.23 -19.71
C ALA A 250 6.23 11.48 -18.27
N MET A 251 7.13 11.54 -17.29
CA MET A 251 6.81 11.94 -15.91
C MET A 251 6.73 13.47 -15.73
N GLY A 252 6.86 14.26 -16.81
CA GLY A 252 6.81 15.72 -16.80
C GLY A 252 8.14 16.41 -16.46
N GLY A 253 9.25 15.67 -16.46
CA GLY A 253 10.59 16.22 -16.23
C GLY A 253 11.15 16.98 -17.43
N ASP A 254 11.91 18.05 -17.18
CA ASP A 254 12.55 18.84 -18.22
C ASP A 254 13.89 18.22 -18.64
N LEU A 255 14.21 18.28 -19.94
CA LEU A 255 15.49 17.81 -20.49
C LEU A 255 16.69 18.56 -19.92
N LEU A 256 16.49 19.81 -19.50
CA LEU A 256 17.53 20.63 -18.89
C LEU A 256 18.02 20.08 -17.54
N GLU A 257 17.27 19.16 -16.91
CA GLU A 257 17.64 18.54 -15.63
C GLU A 257 18.48 17.25 -15.80
N ILE A 258 18.60 16.73 -17.03
CA ILE A 258 19.35 15.49 -17.34
C ILE A 258 20.79 15.80 -17.81
N GLU A 259 21.09 17.05 -18.19
CA GLU A 259 22.38 17.45 -18.76
C GLU A 259 23.46 17.89 -17.74
N ASP A 260 23.18 17.83 -16.43
CA ASP A 260 24.16 18.03 -15.33
C ASP A 260 24.58 16.69 -14.67
#